data_AF-A0A531LW06-F1
#
_entry.id   AF-A0A531LW06-F1
#
_cell.length_a   1.000
_cell.length_b   1.000
_cell.length_c   1.000
_cell.angle_alpha   90.00
_cell.angle_beta   90.00
_cell.angle_gamma   90.00
#
_symmetry.space_group_name_H-M   'P 1'
#
loop_
_entity.id
_entity.type
_entity.pdbx_description
1 polymer ?
#
loop_
_entity_poly.entity_id
_entity_poly.type
_entity_poly.pdbx_seq_one_letter_code
_entity_poly.pdbx_strand_id
1 'polypeptide(L)' 'MPRSLRSPRHQRFLAQLISLRKAKGLTQEQVTEKLGRTQSFVAKYEGGERRLDVIEFLDVTAVFDAD' A
#
# COMPACT_ATOMS: atom_id res chain seq x y z
N MET A 1 -23.60 -2.61 4.10
CA MET A 1 -22.94 -1.62 4.99
C MET A 1 -21.51 -1.41 4.52
N PRO A 2 -21.08 -0.17 4.18
CA PRO A 2 -19.69 0.04 3.83
C PRO A 2 -18.87 -0.18 5.11
N ARG A 3 -17.98 -1.19 5.10
CA ARG A 3 -17.04 -1.38 6.22
C ARG A 3 -16.25 -0.08 6.35
N SER A 4 -16.08 0.42 7.57
CA SER A 4 -15.30 1.63 7.81
C SER A 4 -13.87 1.46 7.27
N LEU A 5 -13.34 2.50 6.62
CA LEU A 5 -11.93 2.62 6.20
C LEU A 5 -10.95 2.42 7.36
N ARG A 6 -11.43 2.45 8.61
CA ARG A 6 -10.63 2.33 9.83
C ARG A 6 -10.95 1.07 10.65
N SER A 7 -11.49 0.02 10.02
CA SER A 7 -11.66 -1.24 10.73
C SER A 7 -10.30 -1.79 11.22
N PRO A 8 -10.23 -2.46 12.39
CA PRO A 8 -8.97 -3.05 12.88
C PRO A 8 -8.30 -4.00 11.89
N ARG A 9 -9.11 -4.70 11.05
CA ARG A 9 -8.60 -5.55 9.98
C ARG A 9 -7.89 -4.77 8.88
N HIS A 10 -8.44 -3.62 8.49
CA HIS A 10 -7.82 -2.76 7.47
C HIS A 10 -6.51 -2.15 7.97
N GLN A 11 -6.49 -1.67 9.22
CA GLN A 11 -5.27 -1.14 9.83
C GLN A 11 -4.16 -2.19 9.90
N ARG A 12 -4.48 -3.44 10.30
CA ARG A 12 -3.51 -4.53 10.28
C ARG A 12 -3.01 -4.85 8.87
N PHE A 13 -3.89 -4.87 7.89
CA PHE A 13 -3.52 -5.06 6.48
C PHE A 13 -2.52 -4.00 6.01
N LEU A 14 -2.81 -2.72 6.25
CA LEU A 14 -1.91 -1.62 5.86
C LEU A 14 -0.58 -1.67 6.62
N ALA A 15 -0.60 -2.00 7.91
CA ALA A 15 0.62 -2.15 8.70
C ALA A 15 1.56 -3.22 8.11
N GLN A 16 1.02 -4.32 7.58
CA GLN A 16 1.81 -5.34 6.90
C GLN A 16 2.45 -4.81 5.61
N LEU A 17 1.68 -4.11 4.77
CA LEU A 17 2.22 -3.50 3.54
C LEU A 17 3.32 -2.48 3.83
N ILE A 18 3.11 -1.59 4.81
CA ILE A 18 4.12 -0.60 5.21
C ILE A 18 5.37 -1.29 5.75
N SER A 19 5.20 -2.36 6.54
CA SER A 19 6.32 -3.13 7.06
C SER A 19 7.14 -3.78 5.96
N LEU A 20 6.49 -4.37 4.95
CA LEU A 20 7.15 -4.96 3.78
C LEU A 20 7.94 -3.91 2.99
N ARG A 21 7.31 -2.77 2.68
CA ARG A 21 7.99 -1.65 2.00
C ARG A 21 9.26 -1.23 2.75
N LYS A 22 9.14 -1.04 4.07
CA LYS A 22 10.27 -0.65 4.93
C LYS A 22 11.34 -1.73 5.01
N ALA A 23 10.97 -3.00 5.07
CA ALA A 23 11.91 -4.13 5.07
C ALA A 23 12.73 -4.18 3.77
N LYS A 24 12.14 -3.78 2.64
CA LYS A 24 12.82 -3.62 1.34
C LYS A 24 13.58 -2.30 1.20
N GLY A 25 13.58 -1.43 2.22
CA GLY A 25 14.26 -0.14 2.20
C GLY A 25 13.68 0.88 1.23
N LEU A 26 12.46 0.68 0.74
CA LEU A 26 11.85 1.54 -0.29
C LEU A 26 11.16 2.76 0.32
N THR A 27 11.33 3.93 -0.29
CA THR A 27 10.52 5.12 -0.01
C THR A 27 9.15 4.99 -0.68
N GLN A 28 8.18 5.82 -0.26
CA GLN A 28 6.88 5.87 -0.95
C GLN A 28 7.03 6.31 -2.42
N GLU A 29 7.99 7.20 -2.69
CA GLU A 29 8.29 7.72 -4.02
C GLU A 29 8.84 6.62 -4.94
N GLN A 30 9.77 5.81 -4.45
CA GLN A 30 10.31 4.66 -5.19
C GLN A 30 9.21 3.63 -5.51
N VAL A 31 8.27 3.41 -4.59
CA VAL A 31 7.11 2.55 -4.87
C VAL A 31 6.25 3.14 -5.97
N THR A 32 6.05 4.46 -5.99
CA THR A 32 5.25 5.10 -7.05
C THR A 32 5.90 5.07 -8.41
N GLU A 33 7.21 5.24 -8.49
CA GLU A 33 7.99 5.10 -9.73
C GLU A 33 7.84 3.70 -10.29
N LYS A 34 8.01 2.67 -9.44
CA LYS A 34 7.85 1.26 -9.84
C LYS A 34 6.41 0.91 -10.25
N LEU A 35 5.40 1.51 -9.63
CA LEU A 35 3.98 1.28 -9.95
C LEU A 35 3.44 2.12 -11.12
N GLY A 36 4.15 3.16 -11.56
CA GLY A 36 3.61 4.15 -12.50
C GLY A 36 2.39 4.91 -11.94
N ARG A 37 2.38 5.18 -10.62
CA ARG A 37 1.28 5.87 -9.91
C ARG A 37 1.76 7.19 -9.31
N THR A 38 0.84 8.01 -8.80
CA THR A 38 1.19 9.27 -8.12
C THR A 38 1.55 9.04 -6.66
N GLN A 39 2.41 9.88 -6.07
CA GLN A 39 2.75 9.85 -4.63
C GLN A 39 1.49 9.78 -3.74
N SER A 40 0.44 10.50 -4.13
CA SER A 40 -0.84 10.52 -3.41
C SER A 40 -1.51 9.15 -3.31
N PHE A 41 -1.29 8.25 -4.27
CA PHE A 41 -1.83 6.90 -4.24
C PHE A 41 -1.24 6.13 -3.04
N VAL A 42 0.09 6.14 -2.91
CA VAL A 42 0.80 5.47 -1.82
C VAL A 42 0.49 6.11 -0.48
N ALA A 43 0.56 7.44 -0.40
CA ALA A 43 0.27 8.16 0.84
C ALA A 43 -1.16 7.87 1.35
N LYS A 44 -2.16 7.87 0.46
CA LYS A 44 -3.56 7.65 0.85
C LYS A 44 -3.84 6.22 1.28
N TYR A 45 -3.27 5.21 0.62
CA TYR A 45 -3.49 3.84 1.08
C TYR A 45 -2.71 3.55 2.36
N GLU A 46 -1.46 3.98 2.49
CA GLU A 46 -0.68 3.79 3.72
C GLU A 46 -1.30 4.55 4.91
N GLY A 47 -1.86 5.74 4.66
CA GLY A 47 -2.61 6.53 5.64
C GLY A 47 -4.02 5.99 5.95
N GLY A 48 -4.49 4.98 5.22
CA GLY A 48 -5.82 4.40 5.39
C GLY A 48 -6.98 5.30 4.97
N GLU A 49 -6.70 6.33 4.18
CA GLU A 49 -7.69 7.22 3.56
C GLU A 49 -8.30 6.59 2.30
N ARG A 50 -7.61 5.59 1.73
CA ARG A 50 -8.05 4.86 0.53
C ARG A 50 -7.90 3.35 0.73
N ARG A 51 -8.85 2.58 0.21
CA ARG A 51 -8.74 1.11 0.10
C ARG A 51 -7.97 0.76 -1.16
N LEU A 52 -7.12 -0.25 -1.06
CA LEU A 52 -6.66 -0.99 -2.22
C LEU A 52 -7.75 -1.99 -2.62
N ASP A 53 -8.06 -2.07 -3.91
CA ASP A 53 -8.72 -3.25 -4.44
C ASP A 53 -7.71 -4.41 -4.59
N VAL A 54 -8.19 -5.58 -5.01
CA VAL A 54 -7.33 -6.78 -5.10
C VAL A 54 -6.27 -6.65 -6.20
N ILE A 55 -6.57 -5.99 -7.31
CA ILE A 55 -5.62 -5.79 -8.40
C ILE A 55 -4.53 -4.82 -7.95
N GLU A 56 -4.92 -3.71 -7.33
CA GLU A 56 -3.98 -2.73 -6.78
C GLU A 56 -3.11 -3.34 -5.67
N PHE A 57 -3.66 -4.24 -4.85
CA PHE A 57 -2.88 -4.98 -3.87
C PHE A 57 -1.82 -5.87 -4.55
N LEU A 58 -2.19 -6.62 -5.59
CA LEU A 58 -1.25 -7.47 -6.33
C LEU A 58 -0.12 -6.65 -6.95
N ASP A 59 -0.45 -5.53 -7.59
CA ASP A 59 0.53 -4.60 -8.16
C ASP A 59 1.51 -4.09 -7.08
N VAL A 60 0.99 -3.65 -5.93
CA VAL A 60 1.80 -3.16 -4.80
C VAL A 60 2.71 -4.26 -4.26
N THR A 61 2.21 -5.49 -4.09
CA THR A 61 3.03 -6.60 -3.59
C THR A 61 4.09 -7.04 -4.59
N ALA A 62 3.80 -7.01 -5.89
CA ALA A 62 4.78 -7.33 -6.92
C ALA A 62 5.99 -6.37 -6.89
N VAL A 63 5.77 -5.10 -6.52
CA VAL A 63 6.85 -4.13 -6.32
C VAL A 63 7.74 -4.45 -5.12
N PHE A 64 7.21 -5.13 -4.11
CA PHE A 64 7.97 -5.57 -2.94
C PHE A 64 8.75 -6.88 -3.20
N ASP A 65 8.22 -7.75 -4.05
CA ASP A 65 8.85 -9.03 -4.44
C ASP A 65 9.79 -8.92 -5.64
N ALA A 66 9.85 -7.77 -6.32
CA ALA A 66 10.85 -7.51 -7.36
C ALA A 66 12.25 -7.45 -6.75
N ASP A 67 13.01 -8.54 -6.92
CA ASP A 67 14.44 -8.66 -6.63
C ASP A 67 15.30 -7.78 -7.56
#